data_AF-A0A1D3KZI5-F1
#
_entry.id   AF-A0A1D3KZI5-F1
#
_cell.length_a   1.000
_cell.length_b   1.000
_cell.length_c   1.000
_cell.angle_alpha   90.00
_cell.angle_beta   90.00
_cell.angle_gamma   90.00
#
_symmetry.space_group_name_H-M   'P 1'
#
loop_
_entity.id
_entity.type
_entity.pdbx_description
1 polymer ?
#
loop_
_entity_poly.entity_id
_entity_poly.type
_entity_poly.pdbx_seq_one_letter_code
_entity_poly.pdbx_strand_id
1 'polypeptide(L)' 'MKKMGLGILGLIILVVMASGCIGTGSGKVVNQTRDVSGFSQISTNGDINLFIKQGTNESLVIEAENNVIPNIKTPCPTAD' A
#
# COMPACT_ATOMS: atom_id res chain seq x y z
N MET A 1 -36.42 -30.89 11.39
CA MET A 1 -35.12 -30.57 12.02
C MET A 1 -33.96 -30.45 11.02
N LYS A 2 -33.76 -31.38 10.07
CA LYS A 2 -32.65 -31.34 9.09
C LYS A 2 -32.64 -30.11 8.14
N LYS A 3 -33.82 -29.62 7.73
CA LYS A 3 -33.95 -28.45 6.82
C LYS A 3 -33.72 -27.10 7.51
N MET A 4 -33.91 -27.04 8.83
CA MET A 4 -33.69 -25.83 9.63
C MET A 4 -32.19 -25.58 9.86
N GLY A 5 -31.41 -26.64 10.07
CA GLY A 5 -29.95 -26.56 10.13
C GLY A 5 -29.31 -26.14 8.80
N LEU A 6 -29.88 -26.56 7.67
CA LEU A 6 -29.36 -26.19 6.34
C LEU A 6 -29.56 -24.70 6.03
N GLY A 7 -30.68 -24.11 6.48
CA GLY A 7 -30.93 -22.67 6.35
C GLY A 7 -29.97 -21.82 7.19
N ILE A 8 -29.70 -22.23 8.44
CA ILE A 8 -28.75 -21.54 9.33
C ILE A 8 -27.33 -21.60 8.76
N LEU A 9 -26.92 -22.76 8.23
CA LEU A 9 -25.60 -22.91 7.62
C LEU A 9 -25.44 -22.02 6.37
N GLY A 10 -26.47 -21.94 5.53
CA GLY A 10 -26.48 -21.04 4.37
C GLY A 10 -26.38 -19.57 4.75
N LEU A 11 -27.05 -19.15 5.83
CA LEU A 11 -27.00 -17.77 6.32
C LEU A 11 -25.62 -17.40 6.89
N ILE A 12 -24.97 -18.32 7.61
CA ILE A 12 -23.60 -18.11 8.13
C ILE A 12 -22.60 -17.93 6.99
N ILE A 13 -22.70 -18.76 5.94
CA ILE A 13 -21.83 -18.65 4.76
C ILE A 13 -22.00 -17.30 4.06
N LEU A 14 -23.24 -16.80 3.96
CA LEU A 14 -23.53 -15.50 3.35
C LEU A 14 -22.91 -14.33 4.11
N VAL A 15 -22.95 -14.35 5.45
CA VAL A 15 -22.37 -13.28 6.29
C VAL A 15 -20.85 -13.23 6.15
N VAL A 16 -20.18 -14.40 6.08
CA VAL A 16 -18.72 -14.48 5.92
C VAL A 16 -18.26 -13.93 4.57
N MET A 17 -19.05 -14.10 3.51
CA MET A 17 -18.73 -13.53 2.19
C MET A 17 -18.90 -12.00 2.14
N ALA A 18 -19.75 -11.41 2.98
CA ALA A 18 -19.98 -9.97 3.02
C ALA A 18 -18.88 -9.20 3.78
N SER A 19 -18.12 -9.87 4.64
CA SER A 19 -16.95 -9.30 5.35
C SER A 19 -15.70 -9.27 4.46
N GLY A 20 -15.78 -8.60 3.32
CA GLY A 20 -14.60 -8.28 2.52
C GLY A 20 -13.69 -7.29 3.26
N CYS A 21 -12.40 -7.61 3.38
CA CYS A 21 -11.42 -6.68 3.93
C CYS A 21 -11.15 -5.54 2.94
N ILE A 22 -11.65 -4.34 3.23
CA ILE A 22 -11.23 -3.12 2.55
C ILE A 22 -9.95 -2.63 3.23
N GLY A 23 -8.83 -2.67 2.51
CA GLY A 23 -7.58 -2.06 2.98
C GLY A 23 -7.81 -0.56 3.20
N THR A 24 -7.93 -0.17 4.46
CA THR A 24 -8.23 1.22 4.85
C THR A 24 -6.96 1.87 5.36
N GLY A 25 -6.76 3.14 5.03
CA GLY A 25 -5.74 3.98 5.66
C GLY A 25 -5.92 4.05 7.18
N SER A 26 -4.84 4.27 7.92
CA SER A 26 -4.89 4.50 9.37
C SER A 26 -5.40 5.90 9.77
N GLY A 27 -5.49 6.84 8.82
CA GLY A 27 -5.67 8.28 9.01
C GLY A 27 -4.41 9.05 9.43
N LYS A 28 -3.28 8.36 9.68
CA LYS A 28 -2.06 8.97 10.20
C LYS A 28 -0.99 9.12 9.12
N VAL A 29 -0.94 10.30 8.51
CA VAL A 29 0.09 10.67 7.51
C VAL A 29 1.44 10.92 8.20
N VAL A 30 2.51 10.34 7.64
CA VAL A 30 3.89 10.50 8.09
C VAL A 30 4.85 10.60 6.92
N ASN A 31 6.05 11.12 7.17
CA ASN A 31 7.12 11.21 6.19
C ASN A 31 8.19 10.16 6.45
N GLN A 32 8.62 9.46 5.39
CA GLN A 32 9.75 8.54 5.41
C GLN A 32 10.78 8.96 4.36
N THR A 33 11.99 9.28 4.81
CA THR A 33 13.15 9.45 3.94
C THR A 33 13.76 8.08 3.66
N ARG A 34 14.15 7.83 2.40
CA ARG A 34 14.88 6.62 1.99
C ARG A 34 16.18 6.99 1.31
N ASP A 35 17.21 6.21 1.60
CA ASP A 35 18.50 6.32 0.91
C ASP A 35 18.34 5.79 -0.52
N VAL A 36 18.73 6.61 -1.48
CA VAL A 36 18.66 6.32 -2.92
C VAL A 36 19.92 6.86 -3.58
N SER A 37 20.38 6.21 -4.64
CA SER A 37 21.54 6.66 -5.40
C SER A 37 21.59 6.07 -6.80
N GLY A 38 22.20 6.79 -7.74
CA GLY A 38 22.61 6.27 -9.05
C GLY A 38 21.46 6.03 -10.03
N PHE A 39 20.34 6.77 -9.94
CA PHE A 39 19.21 6.58 -10.83
C PHE A 39 19.07 7.72 -11.84
N SER A 40 18.75 7.38 -13.08
CA SER A 40 18.49 8.35 -14.17
C SER A 40 17.04 8.34 -14.65
N GLN A 41 16.22 7.45 -14.09
CA GLN A 41 14.83 7.26 -14.45
C GLN A 41 13.97 7.04 -13.21
N ILE A 42 12.73 7.55 -13.25
CA ILE A 42 11.72 7.31 -12.23
C ILE A 42 10.53 6.61 -12.88
N SER A 43 10.06 5.51 -12.28
CA SER A 43 8.84 4.80 -12.67
C SER A 43 7.94 4.66 -11.46
N THR A 44 6.65 4.90 -11.64
CA THR A 44 5.65 4.86 -10.56
C THR A 44 4.45 4.01 -10.98
N ASN A 45 3.79 3.40 -9.99
CA ASN A 45 2.57 2.62 -10.18
C ASN A 45 1.62 2.88 -9.01
N GLY A 46 0.34 3.11 -9.31
CA GLY A 46 -0.69 3.45 -8.35
C GLY A 46 -1.00 4.95 -8.29
N ASP A 47 -1.86 5.33 -7.34
CA ASP A 47 -2.25 6.72 -7.11
C ASP A 47 -1.16 7.47 -6.33
N ILE A 48 -0.28 8.16 -7.07
CA ILE A 48 0.89 8.86 -6.52
C ILE A 48 0.95 10.28 -7.10
N ASN A 49 1.16 11.26 -6.23
CA ASN A 49 1.57 12.60 -6.63
C ASN A 49 3.10 12.67 -6.61
N LEU A 50 3.71 12.78 -7.79
CA LEU A 50 5.16 12.81 -7.94
C LEU A 50 5.67 14.25 -8.09
N PHE A 51 6.55 14.67 -7.18
CA PHE A 51 7.24 15.95 -7.22
C PHE A 51 8.73 15.71 -7.46
N ILE A 52 9.27 16.28 -8.55
CA ILE A 52 10.67 16.10 -8.93
C ILE A 52 11.37 17.45 -8.85
N LYS A 53 12.54 17.46 -8.22
CA LYS A 53 13.48 18.58 -8.22
C LYS A 53 14.84 18.07 -8.64
N GLN A 54 15.35 18.60 -9.76
CA GLN A 54 16.71 18.32 -10.18
C GLN A 54 17.69 19.19 -9.39
N GLY A 55 18.72 18.57 -8.81
CA GLY A 55 19.69 19.23 -7.95
C GLY A 55 21.01 18.46 -7.90
N THR A 56 21.90 18.84 -6.98
CA THR A 56 23.24 18.24 -6.85
C THR A 56 23.25 16.93 -6.06
N ASN A 57 22.19 16.63 -5.30
CA ASN A 57 22.11 15.45 -4.44
C ASN A 57 20.83 14.68 -4.75
N GLU A 58 20.92 13.35 -4.71
CA GLU A 58 19.79 12.44 -4.82
C GLU A 58 19.11 12.31 -3.44
N SER A 59 17.77 12.31 -3.43
CA SER A 59 16.99 12.13 -2.21
C SER A 59 15.58 11.64 -2.52
N LEU A 60 15.02 10.81 -1.65
CA LEU A 60 13.63 10.36 -1.73
C LEU A 60 12.92 10.56 -0.39
N VAL A 61 11.78 11.26 -0.43
CA VAL A 61 10.85 11.41 0.70
C VAL A 61 9.49 10.90 0.26
N ILE A 62 8.87 10.07 1.09
CA ILE A 62 7.54 9.52 0.88
C ILE A 62 6.63 10.06 1.98
N GLU A 63 5.58 10.75 1.58
CA GLU A 63 4.50 11.19 2.46
C GLU A 63 3.27 10.31 2.20
N ALA A 64 2.89 9.51 3.20
CA ALA A 64 1.75 8.61 3.12
C ALA A 64 1.31 8.19 4.53
N GLU A 65 0.19 7.49 4.61
CA GLU A 65 -0.27 6.94 5.87
C GLU A 65 0.67 5.83 6.38
N ASN A 66 0.89 5.80 7.69
CA ASN A 66 1.93 4.94 8.29
C ASN A 66 1.73 3.44 8.03
N ASN A 67 0.49 2.98 7.83
CA ASN A 67 0.18 1.59 7.47
C ASN A 67 0.35 1.30 5.97
N VAL A 68 0.41 2.33 5.13
CA VAL A 68 0.64 2.22 3.68
C VAL A 68 2.13 2.21 3.37
N ILE A 69 2.94 3.01 4.06
CA ILE A 69 4.39 3.12 3.84
C ILE A 69 5.14 1.78 3.70
N PRO A 70 4.90 0.77 4.57
CA PRO A 70 5.58 -0.53 4.45
C PRO A 70 5.28 -1.28 3.15
N ASN A 71 4.17 -0.95 2.48
CA ASN A 71 3.76 -1.58 1.22
C ASN A 71 4.35 -0.87 -0.01
N ILE A 72 4.92 0.33 0.15
CA ILE A 72 5.51 1.09 -0.95
C ILE A 72 6.91 0.54 -1.23
N LYS A 73 7.08 -0.06 -2.41
CA LYS A 73 8.36 -0.60 -2.87
C LYS A 73 9.13 0.45 -3.66
N THR A 74 10.41 0.61 -3.32
CA THR A 74 11.39 1.38 -4.09
C THR A 74 12.53 0.43 -4.39
N PRO A 75 12.89 0.19 -5.66
CA PRO A 75 13.99 -0.72 -5.97
C PRO A 75 15.28 -0.26 -5.28
N CYS A 76 16.06 -1.23 -4.81
CA CYS A 76 17.38 -1.04 -4.22
C CYS A 76 18.29 -0.33 -5.24
N PRO A 77 19.27 0.50 -4.82
CA PRO A 77 20.33 0.93 -5.72
C PRO A 77 21.05 -0.32 -6.25
N THR A 78 20.88 -0.63 -7.53
CA THR A 78 21.77 -1.58 -8.21
C THR A 78 22.99 -0.77 -8.60
N ALA A 79 24.13 -1.11 -8.00
CA ALA A 79 25.42 -0.59 -8.39
C ALA A 79 25.80 -1.28 -9.71
N ASP A 80 25.45 -0.63 -10.82
CA ASP A 80 25.89 -0.99 -12.16
C ASP A 80 26.96 0.00 -12.62
#